data_AF-A0A9I9DJ08-F1
#
_entry.id   AF-A0A9I9DJ08-F1
#
_cell.length_a   1.000
_cell.length_b   1.000
_cell.length_c   1.000
_cell.angle_alpha   90.00
_cell.angle_beta   90.00
_cell.angle_gamma   90.00
#
_symmetry.space_group_name_H-M   'P 1'
#
loop_
_entity.id
_entity.type
_entity.pdbx_description
1 polymer ?
#
loop_
_entity_poly.entity_id
_entity_poly.type
_entity_poly.pdbx_seq_one_letter_code
_entity_poly.pdbx_strand_id
1 'polypeptide(L)'
;MKASLTRTLNNLGKKSKTFKKHPKIRKKKNEKEDTKQVEKKMEKNEELQYKEEKDKDISLSGEHVREGLTCVVSVRVRNPEFEGQTKTRLGNPEVRKVVEQSIQEHLTEYLELHPDVLDSILSKSLNALKAALAAKRARELVRQKSVLRSSSLPGKLADCSSIKPEESEIFIVEGDSAGGSAKQGRDRRFQAILPLRGKILNIERKDEAAMYKNEEINNLIRALGLGFKGEDFKKEALRYHKIIILTDADVDGAHIRTLLLTFFFRYQKALFEEGCIYVGVPPLFKVERGKQVYYCYDDKELKKVQSSFPSNASYNIQRFKGLGEMMPAQLWETTMDPERRMLKQLAVEDAAEANVVFSSLMGARVDFRKELIQKSASTMNLEHLDI
;
A
#
# COMPACT_ATOMS: atom_id res chain seq x y z
N MET A 1 29.87 -7.88 -63.51
CA MET A 1 29.76 -9.36 -63.60
C MET A 1 28.96 -9.89 -62.41
N LYS A 2 27.64 -9.72 -62.41
CA LYS A 2 26.67 -10.43 -61.55
C LYS A 2 25.29 -10.30 -62.21
N ALA A 3 25.07 -11.15 -63.18
CA ALA A 3 23.80 -11.35 -63.86
C ALA A 3 23.69 -12.85 -64.13
N SER A 4 23.00 -13.58 -63.26
CA SER A 4 22.36 -14.86 -63.59
C SER A 4 21.48 -15.27 -62.41
N LEU A 5 20.29 -15.81 -62.73
CA LEU A 5 19.26 -16.41 -61.86
C LEU A 5 18.04 -15.54 -61.56
N THR A 6 17.37 -15.15 -62.64
CA THR A 6 15.94 -14.80 -62.70
C THR A 6 15.20 -15.98 -63.36
N ARG A 7 13.97 -16.26 -62.90
CA ARG A 7 12.91 -17.05 -63.57
C ARG A 7 13.01 -18.59 -63.56
N THR A 8 12.48 -19.20 -62.50
CA THR A 8 11.52 -20.33 -62.62
C THR A 8 11.03 -20.68 -61.21
N LEU A 9 9.77 -20.36 -60.92
CA LEU A 9 8.84 -21.08 -60.01
C LEU A 9 7.53 -20.26 -59.84
N ASN A 10 7.05 -19.69 -60.95
CA ASN A 10 5.64 -19.32 -61.10
C ASN A 10 4.92 -20.55 -61.65
N ASN A 11 4.36 -21.36 -60.75
CA ASN A 11 3.16 -22.19 -60.94
C ASN A 11 3.21 -23.34 -59.95
N LEU A 12 2.42 -23.24 -58.87
CA LEU A 12 1.71 -24.34 -58.24
C LEU A 12 0.79 -23.76 -57.17
N GLY A 13 -0.52 -24.02 -57.30
CA GLY A 13 -1.46 -23.88 -56.18
C GLY A 13 -2.61 -22.89 -56.32
N LYS A 14 -3.38 -22.92 -57.42
CA LYS A 14 -4.79 -22.49 -57.37
C LYS A 14 -5.60 -23.51 -56.55
N LYS A 15 -6.27 -23.04 -55.49
CA LYS A 15 -7.65 -23.38 -55.01
C LYS A 15 -7.70 -23.44 -53.46
N SER A 16 -8.36 -22.47 -52.83
CA SER A 16 -9.60 -22.73 -52.05
C SER A 16 -10.06 -21.52 -51.22
N LYS A 17 -11.37 -21.27 -51.30
CA LYS A 17 -12.28 -20.69 -50.29
C LYS A 17 -12.10 -19.20 -49.91
N THR A 18 -12.97 -18.42 -50.52
CA THR A 18 -13.57 -17.18 -50.00
C THR A 18 -14.03 -17.32 -48.55
N PHE A 19 -13.37 -16.63 -47.62
CA PHE A 19 -13.92 -16.31 -46.30
C PHE A 19 -13.99 -14.79 -46.17
N LYS A 20 -15.22 -14.25 -46.17
CA LYS A 20 -15.50 -12.85 -45.78
C LYS A 20 -15.06 -12.68 -44.32
N LYS A 21 -13.97 -11.97 -44.06
CA LYS A 21 -13.60 -11.55 -42.70
C LYS A 21 -14.45 -10.36 -42.27
N HIS A 22 -15.21 -10.52 -41.20
CA HIS A 22 -16.08 -9.51 -40.59
C HIS A 22 -15.34 -8.21 -40.19
N PRO A 23 -15.98 -7.03 -40.30
CA PRO A 23 -15.37 -5.71 -40.05
C PRO A 23 -15.00 -5.42 -38.58
N LYS A 24 -15.30 -6.31 -37.62
CA LYS A 24 -14.96 -6.13 -36.20
C LYS A 24 -13.49 -6.40 -35.85
N ILE A 25 -12.72 -7.08 -36.71
CA ILE A 25 -11.31 -7.43 -36.45
C ILE A 25 -10.34 -6.33 -36.92
N ARG A 26 -10.75 -5.46 -37.87
CA ARG A 26 -9.94 -4.32 -38.33
C ARG A 26 -9.87 -3.18 -37.31
N LYS A 27 -10.95 -2.91 -36.56
CA LYS A 27 -10.96 -1.83 -35.54
C LYS A 27 -10.02 -2.08 -34.36
N LYS A 28 -9.94 -3.32 -33.85
CA LYS A 28 -9.02 -3.68 -32.75
C LYS A 28 -7.54 -3.68 -33.12
N LYS A 29 -7.19 -3.78 -34.42
CA LYS A 29 -5.81 -3.68 -34.88
C LYS A 29 -5.35 -2.23 -34.95
N ASN A 30 -6.21 -1.32 -35.43
CA ASN A 30 -5.89 0.10 -35.50
C ASN A 30 -5.75 0.74 -34.10
N GLU A 31 -6.62 0.40 -33.14
CA GLU A 31 -6.50 0.91 -31.75
C GLU A 31 -5.19 0.46 -31.07
N LYS A 32 -4.68 -0.74 -31.39
CA LYS A 32 -3.39 -1.26 -30.88
C LYS A 32 -2.17 -0.63 -31.57
N GLU A 33 -2.30 -0.22 -32.82
CA GLU A 33 -1.24 0.48 -33.55
C GLU A 33 -1.17 1.96 -33.11
N ASP A 34 -2.32 2.59 -32.85
CA ASP A 34 -2.40 3.95 -32.32
C ASP A 34 -1.85 4.04 -30.89
N THR A 35 -2.16 3.08 -30.01
CA THR A 35 -1.57 3.05 -28.65
C THR A 35 -0.05 2.86 -28.68
N LYS A 36 0.48 1.99 -29.55
CA LYS A 36 1.94 1.84 -29.71
C LYS A 36 2.63 3.08 -30.30
N GLN A 37 1.95 3.82 -31.17
CA GLN A 37 2.48 5.09 -31.68
C GLN A 37 2.44 6.19 -30.62
N VAL A 38 1.44 6.21 -29.75
CA VAL A 38 1.36 7.13 -28.60
C VAL A 38 2.43 6.79 -27.56
N GLU A 39 2.64 5.51 -27.24
CA GLU A 39 3.72 5.05 -26.35
C GLU A 39 5.09 5.44 -26.90
N LYS A 40 5.36 5.19 -28.19
CA LYS A 40 6.63 5.62 -28.84
C LYS A 40 6.81 7.14 -28.87
N LYS A 41 5.73 7.92 -29.00
CA LYS A 41 5.79 9.39 -28.92
C LYS A 41 6.03 9.87 -27.48
N MET A 42 5.49 9.18 -26.47
CA MET A 42 5.77 9.45 -25.07
C MET A 42 7.22 9.13 -24.72
N GLU A 43 7.75 7.97 -25.13
CA GLU A 43 9.16 7.60 -24.94
C GLU A 43 10.11 8.61 -25.61
N LYS A 44 9.79 9.06 -26.84
CA LYS A 44 10.58 10.09 -27.54
C LYS A 44 10.52 11.47 -26.86
N ASN A 45 9.37 11.82 -26.28
CA ASN A 45 9.24 13.05 -25.49
C ASN A 45 9.97 12.95 -24.14
N GLU A 46 9.99 11.77 -23.52
CA GLU A 46 10.79 11.51 -22.32
C GLU A 46 12.29 11.61 -22.62
N GLU A 47 12.77 11.08 -23.75
CA GLU A 47 14.17 11.21 -24.19
C GLU A 47 14.57 12.66 -24.55
N LEU A 48 13.66 13.43 -25.17
CA LEU A 48 13.89 14.84 -25.49
C LEU A 48 13.90 15.73 -24.24
N GLN A 49 13.00 15.48 -23.27
CA GLN A 49 13.06 16.13 -21.96
C GLN A 49 14.31 15.76 -21.16
N TYR A 50 14.78 14.51 -21.27
CA TYR A 50 16.01 14.06 -20.62
C TYR A 50 17.26 14.77 -21.15
N LYS A 51 17.23 15.27 -22.40
CA LYS A 51 18.29 16.10 -22.97
C LYS A 51 18.19 17.56 -22.54
N GLU A 52 16.98 18.12 -22.42
CA GLU A 52 16.78 19.50 -21.96
C GLU A 52 17.10 19.70 -20.46
N GLU A 53 17.05 18.65 -19.64
CA GLU A 53 17.34 18.73 -18.20
C GLU A 53 18.82 18.59 -17.82
N LYS A 54 19.69 18.20 -18.77
CA LYS A 54 21.15 18.20 -18.53
C LYS A 54 21.76 19.61 -18.46
N ASP A 55 21.07 20.61 -19.03
CA ASP A 55 21.57 21.98 -19.16
C ASP A 55 20.95 22.97 -18.16
N LYS A 56 20.10 22.50 -17.23
CA LYS A 56 19.65 23.30 -16.09
C LYS A 56 20.50 22.94 -14.88
N ASP A 57 21.13 23.92 -14.26
CA ASP A 57 21.84 23.79 -12.98
C ASP A 57 21.03 22.93 -12.01
N ILE A 58 21.45 21.67 -11.86
CA ILE A 58 20.80 20.70 -11.01
C ILE A 58 21.18 21.06 -9.57
N SER A 59 20.37 21.90 -8.94
CA SER A 59 20.50 22.25 -7.52
C SER A 59 20.21 21.02 -6.65
N LEU A 60 21.27 20.36 -6.17
CA LEU A 60 21.17 19.29 -5.17
C LEU A 60 20.82 19.87 -3.78
N SER A 61 19.59 19.64 -3.33
CA SER A 61 19.19 19.90 -1.95
C SER A 61 19.92 18.97 -0.97
N GLY A 62 20.19 19.45 0.24
CA GLY A 62 20.83 18.67 1.31
C GLY A 62 20.03 17.42 1.73
N GLU A 63 18.72 17.37 1.46
CA GLU A 63 17.92 16.15 1.70
C GLU A 63 18.35 14.98 0.81
N HIS A 64 18.71 15.25 -0.45
CA HIS A 64 19.14 14.21 -1.40
C HIS A 64 20.53 13.66 -1.06
N VAL A 65 21.41 14.52 -0.54
CA VAL A 65 22.76 14.11 -0.09
C VAL A 65 22.69 13.25 1.16
N ARG A 66 21.72 13.52 2.05
CA ARG A 66 21.50 12.73 3.27
C ARG A 66 20.73 11.43 3.04
N GLU A 67 20.27 11.15 1.81
CA GLU A 67 19.46 9.97 1.54
C GLU A 67 20.26 8.67 1.74
N GLY A 68 19.83 7.87 2.72
CA GLY A 68 20.51 6.65 3.12
C GLY A 68 21.87 6.90 3.78
N LEU A 69 22.09 8.10 4.33
CA LEU A 69 23.22 8.38 5.21
C LEU A 69 22.89 7.88 6.63
N THR A 70 23.78 7.10 7.21
CA THR A 70 23.73 6.75 8.64
C THR A 70 24.93 7.41 9.30
N CYS A 71 24.67 8.26 10.28
CA CYS A 71 25.69 9.05 10.96
C CYS A 71 25.37 9.12 12.45
N VAL A 72 26.42 9.08 13.28
CA VAL A 72 26.33 9.33 14.71
C VAL A 72 27.16 10.58 15.00
N VAL A 73 26.53 11.61 15.53
CA VAL A 73 27.19 12.86 15.91
C VAL A 73 27.20 12.95 17.43
N SER A 74 28.39 12.96 18.03
CA SER A 74 28.57 13.07 19.47
C SER A 74 29.41 14.30 19.79
N VAL A 75 28.83 15.24 20.53
CA VAL A 75 29.48 16.49 20.95
C VAL A 75 29.62 16.52 22.47
N ARG A 76 30.75 17.02 22.97
CA ARG A 76 30.99 17.23 24.40
C ARG A 76 31.01 18.73 24.69
N VAL A 77 30.01 19.21 25.41
CA VAL A 77 29.79 20.64 25.69
C VAL A 77 29.89 20.87 27.19
N ARG A 78 30.64 21.89 27.62
CA ARG A 78 30.82 22.21 29.05
C ARG A 78 29.53 22.71 29.70
N ASN A 79 28.84 23.65 29.03
CA ASN A 79 27.59 24.25 29.51
C ASN A 79 26.48 24.06 28.46
N PRO A 80 25.80 22.89 28.43
CA PRO A 80 24.76 22.63 27.46
C PRO A 80 23.46 23.34 27.83
N GLU A 81 22.94 24.14 26.90
CA GLU A 81 21.62 24.77 26.93
C GLU A 81 20.67 23.96 26.04
N PHE A 82 19.45 23.71 26.50
CA PHE A 82 18.46 22.94 25.75
C PHE A 82 17.17 23.74 25.55
N GLU A 83 16.58 23.59 24.37
CA GLU A 83 15.23 24.08 24.09
C GLU A 83 14.21 23.15 24.76
N GLY A 84 13.80 23.49 25.98
CA GLY A 84 12.73 22.79 26.72
C GLY A 84 13.20 21.74 27.72
N GLN A 85 12.27 21.31 28.56
CA GLN A 85 12.53 20.44 29.72
C GLN A 85 13.03 19.02 29.34
N THR A 86 12.64 18.52 28.16
CA THR A 86 12.97 17.17 27.70
C THR A 86 14.41 17.03 27.20
N LYS A 87 15.20 18.12 27.16
CA LYS A 87 16.61 18.13 26.72
C LYS A 87 16.86 17.46 25.36
N THR A 88 15.88 17.50 24.46
CA THR A 88 15.94 16.84 23.15
C THR A 88 16.65 17.67 22.09
N ARG A 89 16.59 19.00 22.19
CA ARG A 89 17.18 19.92 21.21
C ARG A 89 18.21 20.82 21.88
N LEU A 90 19.47 20.73 21.43
CA LEU A 90 20.56 21.56 21.92
C LEU A 90 20.43 22.98 21.36
N GLY A 91 20.43 23.97 22.26
CA GLY A 91 20.23 25.39 21.94
C GLY A 91 21.52 26.19 21.75
N ASN A 92 22.71 25.64 22.04
CA ASN A 92 23.98 26.36 21.94
C ASN A 92 24.35 26.66 20.45
N PRO A 93 24.27 27.93 19.98
CA PRO A 93 24.60 28.26 18.59
C PRO A 93 26.10 28.14 18.28
N GLU A 94 26.95 28.26 19.31
CA GLU A 94 28.39 28.08 19.22
C GLU A 94 28.79 26.66 18.80
N VAL A 95 28.10 25.64 19.32
CA VAL A 95 28.38 24.23 19.04
C VAL A 95 28.11 23.93 17.57
N ARG A 96 27.05 24.52 16.99
CA ARG A 96 26.74 24.38 15.56
C ARG A 96 27.90 24.84 14.68
N LYS A 97 28.45 26.04 14.94
CA LYS A 97 29.56 26.59 14.15
C LYS A 97 30.80 25.71 14.21
N VAL A 98 31.15 25.21 15.40
CA VAL A 98 32.32 24.36 15.62
C VAL A 98 32.16 23.02 14.87
N VAL A 99 30.99 22.39 14.99
CA VAL A 99 30.70 21.12 14.30
C VAL A 99 30.68 21.30 12.79
N GLU A 100 30.05 22.37 12.29
CA GLU A 100 29.98 22.67 10.85
C GLU A 100 31.37 22.90 10.25
N GLN A 101 32.21 23.71 10.90
CA GLN A 101 33.58 23.96 10.46
C GLN A 101 34.43 22.67 10.47
N SER A 102 34.36 21.89 11.55
CA SER A 102 35.12 20.65 11.67
C SER A 102 34.70 19.62 10.62
N ILE A 103 33.41 19.45 10.38
CA ILE A 103 32.90 18.55 9.33
C ILE A 103 33.32 19.06 7.96
N GLN A 104 33.18 20.36 7.68
CA GLN A 104 33.52 20.92 6.38
C GLN A 104 35.00 20.70 6.05
N GLU A 105 35.91 21.00 6.97
CA GLU A 105 37.35 20.83 6.78
C GLU A 105 37.73 19.37 6.48
N HIS A 106 37.32 18.44 7.36
CA HIS A 106 37.70 17.03 7.23
C HIS A 106 36.97 16.34 6.06
N LEU A 107 35.72 16.73 5.78
CA LEU A 107 34.96 16.17 4.66
C LEU A 107 35.52 16.66 3.33
N THR A 108 35.90 17.94 3.22
CA THR A 108 36.54 18.47 2.01
C THR A 108 37.87 17.78 1.76
N GLU A 109 38.75 17.70 2.77
CA GLU A 109 40.04 17.01 2.65
C GLU A 109 39.87 15.54 2.23
N TYR A 110 38.93 14.83 2.87
CA TYR A 110 38.66 13.43 2.54
C TYR A 110 38.13 13.24 1.12
N LEU A 111 37.21 14.11 0.65
CA LEU A 111 36.65 14.01 -0.70
C LEU A 111 37.65 14.40 -1.79
N GLU A 112 38.59 15.32 -1.50
CA GLU A 112 39.69 15.65 -2.40
C GLU A 112 40.67 14.48 -2.58
N LEU A 113 40.95 13.73 -1.50
CA LEU A 113 41.82 12.55 -1.53
C LEU A 113 41.15 11.32 -2.16
N HIS A 114 39.81 11.26 -2.15
CA HIS A 114 39.01 10.11 -2.62
C HIS A 114 37.94 10.52 -3.65
N PRO A 115 38.34 10.86 -4.89
CA PRO A 115 37.40 11.29 -5.93
C PRO A 115 36.42 10.18 -6.35
N ASP A 116 36.82 8.91 -6.23
CA ASP A 116 35.97 7.75 -6.47
C ASP A 116 34.79 7.66 -5.48
N VAL A 117 35.04 8.00 -4.22
CA VAL A 117 34.00 8.07 -3.19
C VAL A 117 33.06 9.25 -3.46
N LEU A 118 33.61 10.41 -3.85
CA LEU A 118 32.83 11.58 -4.23
C LEU A 118 31.88 11.27 -5.41
N ASP A 119 32.39 10.63 -6.47
CA ASP A 119 31.58 10.24 -7.64
C ASP A 119 30.46 9.27 -7.25
N SER A 120 30.73 8.33 -6.35
CA SER A 120 29.73 7.40 -5.82
C SER A 120 28.64 8.13 -5.03
N ILE A 121 29.02 9.08 -4.16
CA ILE A 121 28.09 9.90 -3.39
C ILE A 121 27.25 10.80 -4.31
N LEU A 122 27.87 11.45 -5.30
CA LEU A 122 27.19 12.30 -6.28
C LEU A 122 26.22 11.49 -7.13
N SER A 123 26.64 10.33 -7.63
CA SER A 123 25.81 9.37 -8.36
C SER A 123 24.56 8.99 -7.55
N LYS A 124 24.73 8.63 -6.28
CA LYS A 124 23.62 8.29 -5.39
C LYS A 124 22.69 9.49 -5.15
N SER A 125 23.26 10.66 -4.90
CA SER A 125 22.51 11.90 -4.66
C SER A 125 21.72 12.37 -5.89
N LEU A 126 22.29 12.18 -7.09
CA LEU A 126 21.61 12.45 -8.36
C LEU A 126 20.47 11.47 -8.62
N ASN A 127 20.66 10.18 -8.28
CA ASN A 127 19.60 9.19 -8.38
C ASN A 127 18.45 9.50 -7.40
N ALA A 128 18.77 9.89 -6.17
CA ALA A 128 17.82 10.39 -5.18
C ALA A 128 17.02 11.60 -5.71
N LEU A 129 17.70 12.59 -6.28
CA LEU A 129 17.05 13.75 -6.89
C LEU A 129 16.14 13.36 -8.07
N LYS A 130 16.60 12.47 -8.96
CA LYS A 130 15.78 11.96 -10.07
C LYS A 130 14.53 11.24 -9.55
N ALA A 131 14.66 10.42 -8.51
CA ALA A 131 13.54 9.75 -7.87
C ALA A 131 12.56 10.75 -7.25
N ALA A 132 13.06 11.79 -6.58
CA ALA A 132 12.25 12.87 -6.02
C ALA A 132 11.51 13.67 -7.09
N LEU A 133 12.18 14.04 -8.19
CA LEU A 133 11.56 14.73 -9.33
C LEU A 133 10.52 13.85 -10.02
N ALA A 134 10.81 12.56 -10.21
CA ALA A 134 9.84 11.60 -10.74
C ALA A 134 8.62 11.46 -9.82
N ALA A 135 8.83 11.43 -8.51
CA ALA A 135 7.75 11.41 -7.52
C ALA A 135 6.94 12.71 -7.53
N LYS A 136 7.58 13.87 -7.70
CA LYS A 136 6.92 15.18 -7.84
C LYS A 136 6.07 15.22 -9.10
N ARG A 137 6.61 14.81 -10.26
CA ARG A 137 5.84 14.71 -11.52
C ARG A 137 4.69 13.73 -11.41
N ALA A 138 4.90 12.58 -10.77
CA ALA A 138 3.83 11.60 -10.54
C ALA A 138 2.71 12.20 -9.68
N ARG A 139 3.06 12.92 -8.60
CA ARG A 139 2.10 13.67 -7.77
C ARG A 139 1.34 14.72 -8.57
N GLU A 140 2.04 15.53 -9.36
CA GLU A 140 1.44 16.56 -10.21
C GLU A 140 0.49 15.98 -11.26
N LEU A 141 0.87 14.88 -11.93
CA LEU A 141 0.01 14.17 -12.87
C LEU A 141 -1.26 13.63 -12.21
N VAL A 142 -1.14 13.08 -10.99
CA VAL A 142 -2.28 12.63 -10.19
C VAL A 142 -3.18 13.81 -9.80
N ARG A 143 -2.59 14.95 -9.43
CA ARG A 143 -3.29 16.19 -9.07
C ARG A 143 -4.02 16.83 -10.27
N GLN A 144 -3.37 16.94 -11.43
CA GLN A 144 -3.99 17.47 -12.65
C GLN A 144 -5.16 16.59 -13.12
N LYS A 145 -5.03 15.26 -13.03
CA LYS A 145 -6.14 14.33 -13.28
C LYS A 145 -7.31 14.55 -12.32
N SER A 146 -7.04 14.99 -11.09
CA SER A 146 -8.07 15.29 -10.08
C SER A 146 -8.79 16.64 -10.30
N VAL A 147 -8.18 17.59 -10.99
CA VAL A 147 -8.78 18.91 -11.26
C VAL A 147 -9.66 18.88 -12.52
N LEU A 148 -9.25 18.14 -13.56
CA LEU A 148 -9.98 18.03 -14.83
C LEU A 148 -11.21 17.11 -14.78
N ARG A 149 -11.28 16.22 -13.78
CA ARG A 149 -12.48 15.43 -13.48
C ARG A 149 -12.94 15.81 -12.08
N SER A 150 -14.10 16.43 -11.95
CA SER A 150 -14.75 16.75 -10.67
C SER A 150 -14.64 15.58 -9.69
N SER A 151 -13.68 15.65 -8.74
CA SER A 151 -13.53 14.75 -7.59
C SER A 151 -14.10 13.33 -7.80
N SER A 152 -13.71 12.65 -8.88
CA SER A 152 -14.36 11.38 -9.19
C SER A 152 -13.78 10.34 -8.25
N LEU A 153 -14.56 9.99 -7.23
CA LEU A 153 -14.26 8.90 -6.32
C LEU A 153 -13.91 7.63 -7.11
N PRO A 154 -13.05 6.76 -6.57
CA PRO A 154 -12.71 5.51 -7.24
C PRO A 154 -13.98 4.78 -7.67
N GLY A 155 -14.07 4.34 -8.93
CA GLY A 155 -15.29 3.70 -9.45
C GLY A 155 -15.66 2.38 -8.73
N LYS A 156 -14.73 1.82 -7.95
CA LYS A 156 -14.95 0.65 -7.09
C LYS A 156 -15.52 1.00 -5.71
N LEU A 157 -15.33 2.24 -5.26
CA LEU A 157 -15.81 2.69 -3.96
C LEU A 157 -17.33 2.75 -4.00
N ALA A 158 -17.97 1.96 -3.13
CA ALA A 158 -19.36 2.19 -2.78
C ALA A 158 -19.37 3.17 -1.62
N ASP A 159 -19.72 4.43 -1.87
CA ASP A 159 -19.69 5.48 -0.84
C ASP A 159 -20.91 5.39 0.11
N CYS A 160 -20.83 6.09 1.25
CA CYS A 160 -21.96 6.33 2.15
C CYS A 160 -22.66 7.66 1.82
N SER A 161 -23.88 7.85 2.32
CA SER A 161 -24.61 9.11 2.12
C SER A 161 -24.25 10.21 3.13
N SER A 162 -23.72 9.84 4.29
CA SER A 162 -23.26 10.81 5.28
C SER A 162 -22.00 11.53 4.78
N ILE A 163 -21.93 12.81 5.12
CA ILE A 163 -20.78 13.68 4.84
C ILE A 163 -19.96 13.90 6.12
N LYS A 164 -20.49 13.51 7.29
CA LYS A 164 -19.82 13.72 8.57
C LYS A 164 -18.74 12.65 8.76
N PRO A 165 -17.45 13.00 8.84
CA PRO A 165 -16.39 12.01 8.99
C PRO A 165 -16.47 11.19 10.28
N GLU A 166 -17.01 11.78 11.35
CA GLU A 166 -17.08 11.19 12.70
C GLU A 166 -17.97 9.95 12.79
N GLU A 167 -19.12 9.97 12.11
CA GLU A 167 -20.04 8.83 12.06
C GLU A 167 -19.73 7.89 10.90
N SER A 168 -18.95 8.36 9.91
CA SER A 168 -18.71 7.63 8.67
C SER A 168 -17.56 6.63 8.82
N GLU A 169 -17.78 5.43 8.31
CA GLU A 169 -16.88 4.30 8.41
C GLU A 169 -16.63 3.73 7.03
N ILE A 170 -15.43 3.22 6.79
CA ILE A 170 -15.09 2.54 5.53
C ILE A 170 -14.56 1.15 5.80
N PHE A 171 -15.14 0.16 5.11
CA PHE A 171 -14.66 -1.22 5.11
C PHE A 171 -13.78 -1.45 3.89
N ILE A 172 -12.52 -1.79 4.13
CA ILE A 172 -11.58 -2.23 3.11
C ILE A 172 -11.66 -3.76 3.07
N VAL A 173 -12.22 -4.28 1.97
CA VAL A 173 -12.58 -5.70 1.85
C VAL A 173 -11.70 -6.40 0.82
N GLU A 174 -11.35 -7.65 1.11
CA GLU A 174 -10.62 -8.51 0.19
C GLU A 174 -11.53 -9.03 -0.94
N GLY A 175 -11.24 -8.62 -2.17
CA GLY A 175 -11.91 -9.11 -3.37
C GLY A 175 -13.30 -8.52 -3.63
N ASP A 176 -13.74 -8.65 -4.88
CA ASP A 176 -15.07 -8.18 -5.30
C ASP A 176 -16.22 -9.03 -4.74
N SER A 177 -15.95 -10.30 -4.41
CA SER A 177 -16.96 -11.23 -3.88
C SER A 177 -17.44 -10.79 -2.49
N ALA A 178 -16.51 -10.71 -1.54
CA ALA A 178 -16.81 -10.19 -0.21
C ALA A 178 -17.23 -8.71 -0.26
N GLY A 179 -16.65 -7.91 -1.17
CA GLY A 179 -17.10 -6.54 -1.43
C GLY A 179 -18.57 -6.46 -1.89
N GLY A 180 -19.04 -7.42 -2.67
CA GLY A 180 -20.43 -7.54 -3.10
C GLY A 180 -21.39 -7.84 -1.94
N SER A 181 -21.05 -8.82 -1.10
CA SER A 181 -21.83 -9.16 0.10
C SER A 181 -21.85 -8.00 1.11
N ALA A 182 -20.70 -7.37 1.37
CA ALA A 182 -20.59 -6.21 2.24
C ALA A 182 -21.39 -5.00 1.71
N LYS A 183 -21.36 -4.75 0.40
CA LYS A 183 -22.15 -3.68 -0.22
C LYS A 183 -23.66 -3.88 -0.05
N GLN A 184 -24.12 -5.13 -0.07
CA GLN A 184 -25.54 -5.47 0.10
C GLN A 184 -25.97 -5.46 1.58
N GLY A 185 -25.09 -5.86 2.50
CA GLY A 185 -25.39 -5.97 3.93
C GLY A 185 -25.22 -4.67 4.73
N ARG A 186 -24.45 -3.71 4.22
CA ARG A 186 -24.13 -2.46 4.94
C ARG A 186 -25.33 -1.55 5.20
N ASP A 187 -25.18 -0.68 6.20
CA ASP A 187 -25.96 0.55 6.25
C ASP A 187 -25.32 1.62 5.35
N ARG A 188 -25.97 1.87 4.21
CA ARG A 188 -25.54 2.89 3.22
C ARG A 188 -25.48 4.31 3.80
N ARG A 189 -26.10 4.57 4.95
CA ARG A 189 -26.10 5.89 5.57
C ARG A 189 -24.70 6.34 5.97
N PHE A 190 -23.96 5.46 6.63
CA PHE A 190 -22.66 5.80 7.23
C PHE A 190 -21.52 4.82 6.87
N GLN A 191 -21.80 3.70 6.20
CA GLN A 191 -20.77 2.71 5.86
C GLN A 191 -20.43 2.73 4.35
N ALA A 192 -19.17 3.01 4.05
CA ALA A 192 -18.58 2.89 2.73
C ALA A 192 -17.84 1.55 2.57
N ILE A 193 -17.79 0.99 1.36
CA ILE A 193 -17.11 -0.26 1.04
C ILE A 193 -16.10 -0.02 -0.08
N LEU A 194 -14.85 -0.40 0.15
CA LEU A 194 -13.78 -0.37 -0.83
C LEU A 194 -13.22 -1.79 -1.06
N PRO A 195 -13.62 -2.48 -2.14
CA PRO A 195 -13.06 -3.77 -2.48
C PRO A 195 -11.67 -3.61 -3.10
N LEU A 196 -10.71 -4.40 -2.64
CA LEU A 196 -9.36 -4.48 -3.19
C LEU A 196 -9.20 -5.73 -4.05
N ARG A 197 -8.55 -5.60 -5.22
CA ARG A 197 -8.28 -6.74 -6.10
C ARG A 197 -6.83 -7.18 -6.00
N GLY A 198 -6.64 -8.45 -5.64
CA GLY A 198 -5.31 -9.06 -5.56
C GLY A 198 -4.46 -8.50 -4.42
N LYS A 199 -3.18 -8.85 -4.43
CA LYS A 199 -2.23 -8.43 -3.40
C LYS A 199 -1.80 -6.98 -3.62
N ILE A 200 -1.84 -6.20 -2.55
CA ILE A 200 -1.43 -4.79 -2.58
C ILE A 200 0.08 -4.70 -2.83
N LEU A 201 0.50 -3.63 -3.50
CA LEU A 201 1.90 -3.35 -3.70
C LEU A 201 2.61 -3.16 -2.34
N ASN A 202 3.64 -3.95 -2.07
CA ASN A 202 4.50 -3.72 -0.92
C ASN A 202 5.32 -2.43 -1.13
N ILE A 203 4.90 -1.36 -0.45
CA ILE A 203 5.53 -0.05 -0.56
C ILE A 203 6.88 0.06 0.16
N GLU A 204 7.23 -0.86 1.06
CA GLU A 204 8.54 -0.88 1.74
C GLU A 204 9.68 -1.14 0.74
N ARG A 205 9.38 -1.85 -0.36
CA ARG A 205 10.36 -2.28 -1.37
C ARG A 205 10.34 -1.45 -2.64
N LYS A 206 9.52 -0.42 -2.70
CA LYS A 206 9.22 0.30 -3.94
C LYS A 206 9.31 1.80 -3.73
N ASP A 207 9.81 2.48 -4.75
CA ASP A 207 9.94 3.93 -4.73
C ASP A 207 8.58 4.62 -4.79
N GLU A 208 8.52 5.87 -4.31
CA GLU A 208 7.28 6.65 -4.25
C GLU A 208 6.60 6.80 -5.63
N ALA A 209 7.40 6.92 -6.70
CA ALA A 209 6.87 7.00 -8.05
C ALA A 209 6.10 5.71 -8.45
N ALA A 210 6.58 4.53 -8.04
CA ALA A 210 5.89 3.28 -8.30
C ALA A 210 4.61 3.15 -7.47
N MET A 211 4.62 3.66 -6.24
CA MET A 211 3.44 3.75 -5.39
C MET A 211 2.33 4.61 -6.03
N TYR A 212 2.65 5.82 -6.51
CA TYR A 212 1.68 6.70 -7.18
C TYR A 212 1.27 6.23 -8.58
N LYS A 213 2.00 5.29 -9.20
CA LYS A 213 1.56 4.64 -10.45
C LYS A 213 0.56 3.51 -10.20
N ASN A 214 0.51 2.95 -8.99
CA ASN A 214 -0.39 1.86 -8.66
C ASN A 214 -1.84 2.35 -8.49
N GLU A 215 -2.78 1.70 -9.16
CA GLU A 215 -4.19 2.09 -9.11
C GLU A 215 -4.84 1.81 -7.75
N GLU A 216 -4.55 0.68 -7.10
CA GLU A 216 -5.15 0.32 -5.81
C GLU A 216 -4.70 1.27 -4.70
N ILE A 217 -3.41 1.63 -4.66
CA ILE A 217 -2.89 2.62 -3.71
C ILE A 217 -3.50 4.01 -3.97
N ASN A 218 -3.59 4.45 -5.21
CA ASN A 218 -4.26 5.71 -5.54
C ASN A 218 -5.74 5.70 -5.15
N ASN A 219 -6.43 4.57 -5.34
CA ASN A 219 -7.82 4.41 -4.95
C ASN A 219 -7.96 4.52 -3.41
N LEU A 220 -7.06 3.91 -2.64
CA LEU A 220 -7.02 4.04 -1.18
C LEU A 220 -6.81 5.50 -0.73
N ILE A 221 -5.76 6.15 -1.24
CA ILE A 221 -5.44 7.55 -0.90
C ILE A 221 -6.62 8.47 -1.20
N ARG A 222 -7.24 8.33 -2.37
CA ARG A 222 -8.38 9.14 -2.80
C ARG A 222 -9.67 8.82 -2.04
N ALA A 223 -9.95 7.54 -1.80
CA ALA A 223 -11.14 7.14 -1.08
C ALA A 223 -11.14 7.72 0.34
N LEU A 224 -10.00 7.63 1.03
CA LEU A 224 -9.83 8.06 2.40
C LEU A 224 -9.64 9.59 2.54
N GLY A 225 -9.10 10.25 1.51
CA GLY A 225 -8.76 11.67 1.59
C GLY A 225 -7.46 11.94 2.34
N LEU A 226 -6.47 11.03 2.24
CA LEU A 226 -5.21 11.13 2.99
C LEU A 226 -4.27 12.28 2.53
N GLY A 227 -4.61 12.96 1.43
CA GLY A 227 -3.74 13.97 0.82
C GLY A 227 -2.50 13.36 0.16
N PHE A 228 -1.46 14.17 0.00
CA PHE A 228 -0.18 13.71 -0.53
C PHE A 228 0.81 13.42 0.60
N LYS A 229 1.67 12.43 0.40
CA LYS A 229 2.74 12.10 1.35
C LYS A 229 3.67 13.31 1.53
N GLY A 230 3.87 13.72 2.78
CA GLY A 230 4.71 14.86 3.18
C GLY A 230 3.96 16.16 3.45
N GLU A 231 2.64 16.20 3.22
CA GLU A 231 1.79 17.30 3.72
C GLU A 231 1.38 17.00 5.18
N ASP A 232 1.19 18.06 5.97
CA ASP A 232 0.73 17.93 7.35
C ASP A 232 -0.61 17.20 7.39
N PHE A 233 -0.68 16.13 8.19
CA PHE A 233 -1.91 15.39 8.37
C PHE A 233 -2.95 16.24 9.08
N LYS A 234 -4.15 16.32 8.51
CA LYS A 234 -5.31 16.98 9.12
C LYS A 234 -6.42 15.95 9.23
N LYS A 235 -6.87 15.70 10.46
CA LYS A 235 -7.96 14.76 10.73
C LYS A 235 -9.24 15.18 10.02
N GLU A 236 -9.47 16.48 9.89
CA GLU A 236 -10.65 17.07 9.25
C GLU A 236 -10.69 16.82 7.73
N ALA A 237 -9.54 16.54 7.11
CA ALA A 237 -9.46 16.19 5.69
C ALA A 237 -9.82 14.71 5.44
N LEU A 238 -9.81 13.89 6.49
CA LEU A 238 -10.15 12.47 6.41
C LEU A 238 -11.66 12.32 6.20
N ARG A 239 -12.05 11.47 5.24
CA ARG A 239 -13.47 11.25 4.93
C ARG A 239 -14.19 10.31 5.90
N TYR A 240 -13.44 9.44 6.56
CA TYR A 240 -13.97 8.42 7.47
C TYR A 240 -13.07 8.31 8.70
N HIS A 241 -13.61 8.56 9.90
CA HIS A 241 -12.83 8.44 11.14
C HIS A 241 -12.60 6.98 11.56
N LYS A 242 -13.33 6.02 10.98
CA LYS A 242 -13.09 4.60 11.19
C LYS A 242 -12.79 3.89 9.89
N ILE A 243 -11.56 3.40 9.78
CA ILE A 243 -11.06 2.62 8.67
C ILE A 243 -10.96 1.18 9.16
N ILE A 244 -11.86 0.33 8.67
CA ILE A 244 -12.00 -1.06 9.11
C ILE A 244 -11.42 -1.96 8.03
N ILE A 245 -10.35 -2.68 8.37
CA ILE A 245 -9.75 -3.71 7.52
C ILE A 245 -10.52 -5.01 7.75
N LEU A 246 -11.20 -5.50 6.73
CA LEU A 246 -12.01 -6.71 6.78
C LEU A 246 -11.49 -7.71 5.73
N THR A 247 -10.58 -8.58 6.16
CA THR A 247 -9.92 -9.61 5.35
C THR A 247 -10.37 -11.00 5.77
N ASP A 248 -10.19 -11.99 4.91
CA ASP A 248 -10.50 -13.38 5.23
C ASP A 248 -9.59 -13.89 6.37
N ALA A 249 -10.08 -14.90 7.09
CA ALA A 249 -9.36 -15.56 8.19
C ALA A 249 -8.45 -16.66 7.65
N ASP A 250 -7.68 -16.36 6.60
CA ASP A 250 -6.76 -17.28 5.95
C ASP A 250 -5.36 -16.64 5.78
N VAL A 251 -4.46 -17.39 5.14
CA VAL A 251 -3.07 -16.95 4.92
C VAL A 251 -2.97 -15.75 3.97
N ASP A 252 -3.88 -15.63 3.00
CA ASP A 252 -3.87 -14.55 2.02
C ASP A 252 -4.46 -13.25 2.62
N GLY A 253 -5.51 -13.35 3.41
CA GLY A 253 -6.08 -12.25 4.18
C GLY A 253 -5.11 -11.73 5.23
N ALA A 254 -4.38 -12.61 5.93
CA ALA A 254 -3.29 -12.20 6.82
C ALA A 254 -2.19 -11.42 6.09
N HIS A 255 -1.84 -11.84 4.87
CA HIS A 255 -0.85 -11.16 4.04
C HIS A 255 -1.35 -9.79 3.56
N ILE A 256 -2.59 -9.69 3.08
CA ILE A 256 -3.20 -8.40 2.66
C ILE A 256 -3.29 -7.44 3.84
N ARG A 257 -3.73 -7.93 5.00
CA ARG A 257 -3.75 -7.15 6.25
C ARG A 257 -2.36 -6.60 6.56
N THR A 258 -1.32 -7.43 6.51
CA THR A 258 0.07 -6.99 6.74
C THR A 258 0.51 -5.90 5.74
N LEU A 259 0.16 -6.04 4.46
CA LEU A 259 0.45 -5.04 3.43
C LEU A 259 -0.29 -3.72 3.67
N LEU A 260 -1.56 -3.76 4.08
CA LEU A 260 -2.35 -2.57 4.45
C LEU A 260 -1.76 -1.86 5.66
N LEU A 261 -1.42 -2.60 6.71
CA LEU A 261 -0.81 -2.03 7.91
C LEU A 261 0.54 -1.37 7.60
N THR A 262 1.35 -2.03 6.77
CA THR A 262 2.60 -1.44 6.27
C THR A 262 2.33 -0.18 5.47
N PHE A 263 1.30 -0.19 4.61
CA PHE A 263 0.89 0.99 3.85
C PHE A 263 0.55 2.16 4.77
N PHE A 264 -0.38 1.97 5.70
CA PHE A 264 -0.80 3.03 6.62
C PHE A 264 0.38 3.51 7.48
N PHE A 265 1.21 2.61 7.99
CA PHE A 265 2.33 2.97 8.86
C PHE A 265 3.42 3.78 8.14
N ARG A 266 3.67 3.51 6.86
CA ARG A 266 4.67 4.25 6.08
C ARG A 266 4.12 5.51 5.42
N TYR A 267 2.83 5.51 5.07
CA TYR A 267 2.20 6.63 4.39
C TYR A 267 1.72 7.69 5.38
N GLN A 268 1.01 7.29 6.44
CA GLN A 268 0.44 8.20 7.43
C GLN A 268 0.35 7.56 8.83
N LYS A 269 1.41 7.72 9.62
CA LYS A 269 1.49 7.19 11.00
C LYS A 269 0.42 7.78 11.92
N ALA A 270 0.06 9.05 11.70
CA ALA A 270 -0.92 9.76 12.52
C ALA A 270 -2.29 9.06 12.56
N LEU A 271 -2.63 8.21 11.58
CA LEU A 271 -3.87 7.42 11.62
C LEU A 271 -3.93 6.43 12.79
N PHE A 272 -2.77 5.91 13.22
CA PHE A 272 -2.70 5.02 14.38
C PHE A 272 -2.72 5.79 15.69
N GLU A 273 -2.08 6.96 15.73
CA GLU A 273 -2.07 7.85 16.90
C GLU A 273 -3.47 8.40 17.18
N GLU A 274 -4.20 8.76 16.14
CA GLU A 274 -5.59 9.22 16.21
C GLU A 274 -6.62 8.09 16.41
N GLY A 275 -6.17 6.82 16.41
CA GLY A 275 -7.02 5.67 16.64
C GLY A 275 -8.06 5.39 15.55
N CYS A 276 -7.75 5.74 14.29
CA CYS A 276 -8.69 5.60 13.17
C CYS A 276 -8.67 4.20 12.51
N ILE A 277 -7.67 3.37 12.80
CA ILE A 277 -7.49 2.05 12.15
C ILE A 277 -8.05 0.93 13.01
N TYR A 278 -8.90 0.09 12.41
CA TYR A 278 -9.55 -1.05 13.04
C TYR A 278 -9.40 -2.31 12.18
N VAL A 279 -9.45 -3.47 12.81
CA VAL A 279 -9.56 -4.77 12.15
C VAL A 279 -10.87 -5.42 12.55
N GLY A 280 -11.67 -5.80 11.56
CA GLY A 280 -12.90 -6.56 11.77
C GLY A 280 -12.59 -8.00 12.12
N VAL A 281 -13.30 -8.56 13.10
CA VAL A 281 -13.15 -9.96 13.53
C VAL A 281 -14.41 -10.75 13.12
N PRO A 282 -14.38 -11.49 12.00
CA PRO A 282 -15.48 -12.36 11.62
C PRO A 282 -15.58 -13.60 12.50
N PRO A 283 -16.78 -14.20 12.65
CA PRO A 283 -16.95 -15.47 13.33
C PRO A 283 -16.34 -16.61 12.52
N LEU A 284 -15.76 -17.60 13.21
CA LEU A 284 -15.17 -18.79 12.58
C LEU A 284 -16.23 -19.88 12.32
N PHE A 285 -17.21 -19.98 13.22
CA PHE A 285 -18.23 -21.02 13.16
C PHE A 285 -19.64 -20.46 13.32
N LYS A 286 -20.57 -21.14 12.67
CA LYS A 286 -22.00 -20.97 12.84
C LYS A 286 -22.60 -22.30 13.28
N VAL A 287 -23.27 -22.30 14.42
CA VAL A 287 -23.95 -23.47 14.98
C VAL A 287 -25.44 -23.24 14.91
N GLU A 288 -26.13 -24.08 14.14
CA GLU A 288 -27.59 -24.00 13.97
C GLU A 288 -28.27 -25.17 14.67
N ARG A 289 -29.27 -24.84 15.50
CA ARG A 289 -30.14 -25.82 16.14
C ARG A 289 -31.60 -25.40 15.98
N GLY A 290 -32.30 -26.04 15.04
CA GLY A 290 -33.67 -25.69 14.72
C GLY A 290 -33.77 -24.25 14.20
N LYS A 291 -34.35 -23.35 15.02
CA LYS A 291 -34.47 -21.91 14.71
C LYS A 291 -33.40 -21.04 15.37
N GLN A 292 -32.59 -21.61 16.27
CA GLN A 292 -31.56 -20.87 16.99
C GLN A 292 -30.24 -20.93 16.21
N VAL A 293 -29.60 -19.78 16.06
CA VAL A 293 -28.31 -19.62 15.39
C VAL A 293 -27.33 -19.01 16.38
N TYR A 294 -26.17 -19.65 16.54
CA TYR A 294 -25.08 -19.19 17.39
C TYR A 294 -23.84 -18.97 16.54
N TYR A 295 -23.22 -17.80 16.67
CA TYR A 295 -21.94 -17.48 16.03
C TYR A 295 -20.81 -17.61 17.05
N CYS A 296 -19.75 -18.32 16.70
CA CYS A 296 -18.60 -18.55 17.56
C CYS A 296 -17.33 -18.00 16.90
N TYR A 297 -16.52 -17.28 17.68
CA TYR A 297 -15.29 -16.62 17.22
C TYR A 297 -14.02 -17.43 17.52
N ASP A 298 -14.10 -18.40 18.44
CA ASP A 298 -13.00 -19.31 18.73
C ASP A 298 -13.51 -20.75 19.03
N ASP A 299 -12.58 -21.71 19.07
CA ASP A 299 -12.90 -23.11 19.38
C ASP A 299 -13.43 -23.30 20.81
N LYS A 300 -13.10 -22.38 21.74
CA LYS A 300 -13.56 -22.47 23.12
C LYS A 300 -15.04 -22.14 23.21
N GLU A 301 -15.49 -21.11 22.49
CA GLU A 301 -16.88 -20.74 22.32
C GLU A 301 -17.66 -21.86 21.62
N LEU A 302 -17.09 -22.45 20.57
CA LEU A 302 -17.69 -23.61 19.92
C LEU A 302 -17.94 -24.75 20.91
N LYS A 303 -16.91 -25.13 21.69
CA LYS A 303 -17.03 -26.18 22.73
C LYS A 303 -18.05 -25.81 23.82
N LYS A 304 -18.11 -24.54 24.24
CA LYS A 304 -19.11 -24.06 25.22
C LYS A 304 -20.53 -24.19 24.68
N VAL A 305 -20.77 -23.76 23.44
CA VAL A 305 -22.08 -23.87 22.78
C VAL A 305 -22.47 -25.34 22.63
N GLN A 306 -21.54 -26.20 22.19
CA GLN A 306 -21.77 -27.65 22.12
C GLN A 306 -22.12 -28.25 23.49
N SER A 307 -21.39 -27.88 24.54
CA SER A 307 -21.62 -28.39 25.90
C SER A 307 -22.94 -27.89 26.52
N SER A 308 -23.47 -26.77 26.02
CA SER A 308 -24.77 -26.24 26.46
C SER A 308 -25.96 -27.06 25.94
N PHE A 309 -25.73 -27.88 24.91
CA PHE A 309 -26.78 -28.71 24.33
C PHE A 309 -26.87 -30.07 25.02
N PRO A 310 -28.09 -30.66 25.10
CA PRO A 310 -28.25 -32.04 25.54
C PRO A 310 -27.41 -33.01 24.70
N SER A 311 -26.95 -34.10 25.31
CA SER A 311 -26.04 -35.09 24.69
C SER A 311 -26.57 -35.70 23.38
N ASN A 312 -27.90 -35.73 23.19
CA ASN A 312 -28.56 -36.26 21.99
C ASN A 312 -29.09 -35.16 21.04
N ALA A 313 -28.65 -33.92 21.21
CA ALA A 313 -29.13 -32.81 20.39
C ALA A 313 -28.52 -32.86 18.97
N SER A 314 -29.38 -32.86 17.96
CA SER A 314 -28.97 -32.63 16.57
C SER A 314 -28.75 -31.13 16.33
N TYR A 315 -27.55 -30.76 15.90
CA TYR A 315 -27.18 -29.42 15.47
C TYR A 315 -26.28 -29.49 14.23
N ASN A 316 -26.31 -28.44 13.42
CA ASN A 316 -25.44 -28.30 12.26
C ASN A 316 -24.33 -27.30 12.56
N ILE A 317 -23.09 -27.61 12.17
CA ILE A 317 -21.95 -26.70 12.31
C ILE A 317 -21.45 -26.36 10.91
N GLN A 318 -21.45 -25.08 10.60
CA GLN A 318 -20.83 -24.53 9.41
C GLN A 318 -19.57 -23.76 9.83
N ARG A 319 -18.43 -24.09 9.22
CA ARG A 319 -17.20 -23.30 9.35
C ARG A 319 -17.12 -22.32 8.20
N PHE A 320 -16.84 -21.05 8.48
CA PHE A 320 -16.58 -20.04 7.45
C PHE A 320 -15.10 -20.10 7.07
N LYS A 321 -14.81 -20.20 5.77
CA LYS A 321 -13.43 -20.12 5.27
C LYS A 321 -13.08 -18.73 4.73
N GLY A 322 -14.07 -18.02 4.19
CA GLY A 322 -13.91 -16.67 3.70
C GLY A 322 -15.18 -15.85 3.84
N LEU A 323 -15.04 -14.53 3.85
CA LEU A 323 -16.14 -13.57 3.99
C LEU A 323 -17.13 -13.64 2.81
N GLY A 324 -16.65 -14.07 1.64
CA GLY A 324 -17.48 -14.27 0.45
C GLY A 324 -18.49 -15.42 0.57
N GLU A 325 -18.31 -16.34 1.52
CA GLU A 325 -19.27 -17.43 1.79
C GLU A 325 -20.44 -16.99 2.67
N MET A 326 -20.31 -15.84 3.33
CA MET A 326 -21.33 -15.31 4.22
C MET A 326 -22.43 -14.59 3.42
N MET A 327 -23.69 -14.87 3.77
CA MET A 327 -24.81 -14.12 3.22
C MET A 327 -24.79 -12.67 3.75
N PRO A 328 -25.25 -11.67 2.99
CA PRO A 328 -25.21 -10.26 3.41
C PRO A 328 -25.80 -9.98 4.79
N ALA A 329 -26.92 -10.62 5.13
CA ALA A 329 -27.55 -10.48 6.44
C ALA A 329 -26.68 -11.05 7.58
N GLN A 330 -26.01 -12.18 7.34
CA GLN A 330 -25.12 -12.80 8.31
C GLN A 330 -23.88 -11.91 8.54
N LEU A 331 -23.34 -11.35 7.46
CA LEU A 331 -22.19 -10.44 7.53
C LEU A 331 -22.55 -9.18 8.33
N TRP A 332 -23.75 -8.63 8.12
CA TRP A 332 -24.27 -7.51 8.90
C TRP A 332 -24.35 -7.84 10.39
N GLU A 333 -25.11 -8.88 10.74
CA GLU A 333 -25.40 -9.25 12.14
C GLU A 333 -24.16 -9.58 12.97
N THR A 334 -23.06 -9.98 12.31
CA THR A 334 -21.86 -10.48 12.98
C THR A 334 -20.71 -9.47 12.96
N THR A 335 -20.46 -8.80 11.83
CA THR A 335 -19.22 -8.03 11.63
C THR A 335 -19.41 -6.57 11.30
N MET A 336 -20.57 -6.17 10.77
CA MET A 336 -20.79 -4.80 10.32
C MET A 336 -21.68 -3.97 11.24
N ASP A 337 -22.61 -4.61 11.96
CA ASP A 337 -23.53 -3.97 12.89
C ASP A 337 -22.78 -3.35 14.09
N PRO A 338 -22.80 -2.01 14.28
CA PRO A 338 -22.13 -1.35 15.39
C PRO A 338 -22.53 -1.83 16.78
N GLU A 339 -23.75 -2.37 16.96
CA GLU A 339 -24.23 -2.83 18.26
C GLU A 339 -23.68 -4.21 18.65
N ARG A 340 -23.31 -5.04 17.66
CA ARG A 340 -22.97 -6.46 17.88
C ARG A 340 -21.54 -6.83 17.49
N ARG A 341 -20.94 -6.08 16.58
CA ARG A 341 -19.64 -6.42 16.00
C ARG A 341 -18.51 -6.30 17.01
N MET A 342 -17.46 -7.07 16.76
CA MET A 342 -16.19 -6.93 17.45
C MET A 342 -15.15 -6.31 16.52
N LEU A 343 -14.61 -5.15 16.92
CA LEU A 343 -13.50 -4.49 16.22
C LEU A 343 -12.27 -4.44 17.12
N LYS A 344 -11.10 -4.74 16.55
CA LYS A 344 -9.82 -4.52 17.21
C LYS A 344 -9.24 -3.19 16.73
N GLN A 345 -9.20 -2.19 17.60
CA GLN A 345 -8.52 -0.93 17.31
C GLN A 345 -7.01 -1.15 17.35
N LEU A 346 -6.29 -0.62 16.36
CA LEU A 346 -4.84 -0.72 16.31
C LEU A 346 -4.20 0.58 16.77
N ALA A 347 -3.24 0.47 17.69
CA ALA A 347 -2.41 1.56 18.16
C ALA A 347 -0.93 1.18 18.01
N VAL A 348 -0.07 2.18 17.89
CA VAL A 348 1.39 2.00 17.87
C VAL A 348 1.92 2.40 19.24
N GLU A 349 2.39 1.43 20.01
CA GLU A 349 2.99 1.69 21.34
C GLU A 349 4.41 2.26 21.21
N ASP A 350 5.27 1.58 20.43
CA ASP A 350 6.62 2.04 20.13
C ASP A 350 6.83 2.15 18.61
N ALA A 351 6.98 3.38 18.13
CA ALA A 351 7.18 3.68 16.72
C ALA A 351 8.56 3.21 16.21
N ALA A 352 9.58 3.16 17.06
CA ALA A 352 10.91 2.68 16.71
C ALA A 352 10.93 1.15 16.59
N GLU A 353 10.32 0.43 17.54
CA GLU A 353 10.17 -1.02 17.46
C GLU A 353 9.31 -1.42 16.25
N ALA A 354 8.14 -0.79 16.08
CA ALA A 354 7.28 -1.05 14.92
C ALA A 354 8.02 -0.81 13.60
N ASN A 355 8.85 0.24 13.51
CA ASN A 355 9.67 0.51 12.34
C ASN A 355 10.66 -0.63 12.06
N VAL A 356 11.34 -1.15 13.09
CA VAL A 356 12.25 -2.29 12.96
C VAL A 356 11.48 -3.52 12.47
N VAL A 357 10.32 -3.83 13.06
CA VAL A 357 9.50 -4.97 12.67
C VAL A 357 9.06 -4.88 11.21
N PHE A 358 8.50 -3.74 10.78
CA PHE A 358 8.08 -3.55 9.39
C PHE A 358 9.24 -3.63 8.40
N SER A 359 10.38 -2.99 8.69
CA SER A 359 11.55 -3.07 7.82
C SER A 359 12.13 -4.49 7.73
N SER A 360 12.00 -5.26 8.81
CA SER A 360 12.50 -6.64 8.87
C SER A 360 11.62 -7.61 8.09
N LEU A 361 10.30 -7.51 8.25
CA LEU A 361 9.34 -8.40 7.57
C LEU A 361 9.12 -7.99 6.11
N MET A 362 8.98 -6.69 5.85
CA MET A 362 8.55 -6.18 4.55
C MET A 362 9.70 -5.68 3.68
N GLY A 363 10.90 -5.51 4.25
CA GLY A 363 12.06 -4.97 3.54
C GLY A 363 12.74 -5.94 2.57
N ALA A 364 13.85 -5.47 2.00
CA ALA A 364 14.61 -6.18 0.98
C ALA A 364 15.52 -7.30 1.53
N ARG A 365 15.92 -7.24 2.81
CA ARG A 365 16.86 -8.19 3.44
C ARG A 365 16.18 -9.54 3.69
N VAL A 366 16.43 -10.50 2.80
CA VAL A 366 15.80 -11.83 2.85
C VAL A 366 16.31 -12.66 4.03
N ASP A 367 17.60 -12.59 4.35
CA ASP A 367 18.23 -13.45 5.35
C ASP A 367 17.71 -13.15 6.76
N PHE A 368 17.63 -11.87 7.12
CA PHE A 368 17.08 -11.44 8.40
C PHE A 368 15.61 -11.87 8.58
N ARG A 369 14.82 -11.77 7.50
CA ARG A 369 13.43 -12.27 7.51
C ARG A 369 13.37 -13.78 7.71
N LYS A 370 14.25 -14.55 7.06
CA LYS A 370 14.33 -16.02 7.25
C LYS A 370 14.66 -16.37 8.70
N GLU A 371 15.63 -15.70 9.31
CA GLU A 371 15.99 -15.90 10.71
C GLU A 371 14.81 -15.60 11.65
N LEU A 372 14.10 -14.50 11.42
CA LEU A 372 12.89 -14.16 12.19
C LEU A 372 11.81 -15.24 12.07
N ILE A 373 11.55 -15.73 10.86
CA ILE A 373 10.57 -16.80 10.63
C ILE A 373 11.00 -18.07 11.37
N GLN A 374 12.28 -18.46 11.29
CA GLN A 374 12.80 -19.64 11.98
C GLN A 374 12.70 -19.52 13.51
N LYS A 375 13.07 -18.37 14.07
CA LYS A 375 12.96 -18.11 15.52
C LYS A 375 11.52 -18.10 16.00
N SER A 376 10.59 -17.62 15.18
CA SER A 376 9.17 -17.52 15.55
C SER A 376 8.41 -18.83 15.32
N ALA A 377 8.85 -19.66 14.35
CA ALA A 377 8.22 -20.93 14.01
C ALA A 377 8.20 -21.93 15.18
N SER A 378 9.23 -21.91 16.04
CA SER A 378 9.28 -22.75 17.25
C SER A 378 8.24 -22.37 18.31
N THR A 379 7.64 -21.18 18.20
CA THR A 379 6.61 -20.69 19.12
C THR A 379 5.19 -20.95 18.59
N MET A 380 5.06 -21.41 17.34
CA MET A 380 3.77 -21.69 16.72
C MET A 380 3.29 -23.10 17.02
N ASN A 381 2.04 -23.21 17.46
CA ASN A 381 1.36 -24.49 17.59
C ASN A 381 0.84 -24.91 16.21
N LEU A 382 1.17 -26.12 15.76
CA LEU A 382 0.77 -26.63 14.42
C LEU A 382 -0.76 -26.66 14.24
N GLU A 383 -1.51 -26.79 15.33
CA GLU A 383 -2.98 -26.76 15.33
C GLU A 383 -3.59 -25.38 14.99
N HIS A 384 -2.79 -24.31 15.06
CA HIS A 384 -3.23 -22.94 14.74
C HIS A 384 -2.89 -22.52 13.30
N LEU A 385 -2.22 -23.38 12.53
CA LEU A 385 -1.99 -23.16 11.11
C LEU A 385 -3.21 -23.68 10.37
N ASP A 386 -3.98 -22.79 9.74
CA ASP A 386 -5.00 -23.16 8.78
C ASP A 386 -4.32 -23.76 7.53
N ILE A 387 -4.12 -25.08 7.56
CA ILE A 387 -3.72 -25.92 6.41
C ILE A 387 -4.96 -26.40 5.66
#